data_AF-A0A9R1XSK1-F1
#
_entry.id   AF-A0A9R1XSK1-F1
#
_cell.length_a   1.000
_cell.length_b   1.000
_cell.length_c   1.000
_cell.angle_alpha   90.00
_cell.angle_beta   90.00
_cell.angle_gamma   90.00
#
_symmetry.space_group_name_H-M   'P 1'
#
loop_
_entity.id
_entity.type
_entity.pdbx_description
1 polymer ?
#
loop_
_entity_poly.entity_id
_entity_poly.type
_entity_poly.pdbx_seq_one_letter_code
_entity_poly.pdbx_strand_id
1 'polypeptide(L)'
;MGVLSPRCLLTGRVEEKRRWSEGIHLAVEAKEGLPIQADSVVMAQITYQSMFKLYPKLSGMTGTAKTEEKEFLKMFQMLVIEVPTNMANIRHDLPIQAFANARGKWEYVRAEVESMFRVGRPVLVGTTSVENSEYLSALLRASKIPHNVLNARPKVAILSFGPNVNVNDIWFWVNNAAKYVGKSENKSWTYEKAKSIISESIEMSQSMGLDELQRLVEEQSEMYPLGPCIAIAYLSVLKDCEIHCFHEGLEVKRLGGLHVIGTSLHESRR
;
A
#
# COMPACT_ATOMS: atom_id res chain seq x y z
N MET A 1 -36.82 3.93 -24.97
CA MET A 1 -35.72 4.61 -25.69
C MET A 1 -34.57 3.63 -25.76
N GLY A 2 -34.30 3.08 -26.95
CA GLY A 2 -33.24 2.08 -27.14
C GLY A 2 -31.89 2.76 -27.35
N VAL A 3 -30.82 2.16 -26.81
CA VAL A 3 -29.43 2.54 -27.11
C VAL A 3 -28.91 1.58 -28.18
N LEU A 4 -28.28 2.10 -29.23
CA LEU A 4 -27.69 1.27 -30.28
C LEU A 4 -26.45 0.54 -29.72
N SER A 5 -26.45 -0.79 -29.73
CA SER A 5 -25.34 -1.58 -29.21
C SER A 5 -24.83 -2.57 -30.26
N PRO A 6 -23.57 -2.45 -30.72
CA PRO A 6 -22.97 -3.38 -31.67
C PRO A 6 -23.00 -4.81 -31.14
N ARG A 7 -23.22 -5.79 -32.02
CA ARG A 7 -23.06 -7.22 -31.70
C ARG A 7 -21.72 -7.72 -32.22
N CYS A 8 -20.95 -8.40 -31.37
CA CYS A 8 -19.71 -9.03 -31.78
C CYS A 8 -19.99 -10.22 -32.72
N LEU A 9 -19.37 -10.22 -33.90
CA LEU A 9 -19.54 -11.27 -34.91
C LEU A 9 -19.02 -12.65 -34.45
N LEU A 10 -17.99 -12.69 -33.59
CA LEU A 10 -17.35 -13.93 -33.14
C LEU A 10 -18.11 -14.60 -31.99
N THR A 11 -18.56 -13.81 -31.02
CA THR A 11 -19.17 -14.33 -29.78
C THR A 11 -20.70 -14.23 -29.79
N GLY A 12 -21.28 -13.48 -30.73
CA GLY A 12 -22.71 -13.16 -30.79
C GLY A 12 -23.20 -12.27 -29.64
N ARG A 13 -22.32 -11.82 -28.73
CA ARG A 13 -22.66 -11.00 -27.57
C ARG A 13 -22.86 -9.54 -27.96
N VAL A 14 -23.79 -8.87 -27.28
CA VAL A 14 -24.06 -7.43 -27.43
C VAL A 14 -23.03 -6.66 -26.61
N GLU A 15 -22.35 -5.72 -27.25
CA GLU A 15 -21.30 -4.89 -26.66
C GLU A 15 -21.87 -3.49 -26.35
N GLU A 16 -22.58 -3.37 -25.24
CA GLU A 16 -23.33 -2.14 -24.87
C GLU A 16 -22.47 -0.88 -24.75
N LYS A 17 -21.18 -1.03 -24.45
CA LYS A 17 -20.24 0.09 -24.26
C LYS A 17 -19.40 0.41 -25.49
N ARG A 18 -19.57 -0.33 -26.59
CA ARG A 18 -18.74 -0.16 -27.79
C ARG A 18 -19.46 0.76 -28.77
N ARG A 19 -18.75 1.79 -29.25
CA ARG A 19 -19.19 2.64 -30.36
C ARG A 19 -18.28 2.42 -31.57
N TRP A 20 -18.82 2.60 -32.77
CA TRP A 20 -18.03 2.62 -34.00
C TRP A 20 -17.40 4.01 -34.20
N SER A 21 -16.11 4.05 -34.51
CA SER A 21 -15.35 5.29 -34.74
C SER A 21 -15.72 5.98 -36.05
N GLU A 22 -15.13 7.14 -36.32
CA GLU A 22 -15.29 7.91 -37.58
C GLU A 22 -16.75 8.34 -37.87
N GLY A 23 -17.55 8.56 -36.83
CA GLY A 23 -18.95 8.99 -36.97
C GLY A 23 -19.90 7.91 -37.51
N ILE A 24 -19.42 6.68 -37.75
CA ILE A 24 -20.24 5.56 -38.23
C ILE A 24 -21.37 5.25 -37.25
N HIS A 25 -21.09 5.32 -35.94
CA HIS A 25 -22.11 5.08 -34.93
C HIS A 25 -23.24 6.10 -34.98
N LEU A 26 -22.90 7.39 -35.16
CA LEU A 26 -23.86 8.49 -35.31
C LEU A 26 -24.69 8.33 -36.59
N ALA A 27 -24.06 7.92 -37.70
CA ALA A 27 -24.76 7.68 -38.96
C ALA A 27 -25.79 6.54 -38.86
N VAL A 28 -25.48 5.48 -38.11
CA VAL A 28 -26.43 4.39 -37.86
C VAL A 28 -27.52 4.81 -36.89
N GLU A 29 -27.19 5.54 -35.81
CA GLU A 29 -28.20 6.12 -34.90
C GLU A 29 -29.18 7.02 -35.68
N ALA A 30 -28.67 7.86 -36.59
CA ALA A 30 -29.49 8.71 -37.46
C ALA A 30 -30.35 7.91 -38.44
N LYS A 31 -29.79 6.86 -39.05
CA LYS A 31 -30.52 5.97 -39.98
C LYS A 31 -31.68 5.25 -39.27
N GLU A 32 -31.46 4.78 -38.05
CA GLU A 32 -32.44 4.04 -37.25
C GLU A 32 -33.38 4.98 -36.45
N GLY A 33 -33.25 6.30 -36.62
CA GLY A 33 -34.09 7.30 -35.96
C GLY A 33 -33.91 7.39 -34.44
N LEU A 34 -32.74 6.99 -33.93
CA LEU A 34 -32.39 7.03 -32.51
C LEU A 34 -31.84 8.41 -32.11
N PRO A 35 -32.00 8.81 -30.84
CA PRO A 35 -31.42 10.05 -30.33
C PRO A 35 -29.89 9.97 -30.39
N ILE A 36 -29.28 10.89 -31.14
CA ILE A 36 -27.83 10.95 -31.36
C ILE A 36 -27.16 11.41 -30.06
N GLN A 37 -26.28 10.57 -29.49
CA GLN A 37 -25.51 10.98 -28.31
C GLN A 37 -24.14 11.52 -28.74
N ALA A 38 -23.79 12.72 -28.30
CA ALA A 38 -22.51 13.36 -28.62
C ALA A 38 -21.33 12.48 -28.18
N ASP A 39 -20.40 12.24 -29.10
CA ASP A 39 -19.17 11.51 -28.78
C ASP A 39 -18.28 12.34 -27.85
N SER A 40 -17.69 11.68 -26.85
CA SER A 40 -16.65 12.27 -26.04
C SER A 40 -15.39 12.43 -26.89
N VAL A 41 -15.15 13.64 -27.40
CA VAL A 41 -13.96 13.95 -28.19
C VAL A 41 -12.78 14.18 -27.25
N VAL A 42 -11.65 13.53 -27.53
CA VAL A 42 -10.39 13.79 -26.81
C VAL A 42 -9.88 15.16 -27.23
N MET A 43 -9.94 16.14 -26.32
CA MET A 43 -9.51 17.52 -26.58
C MET A 43 -7.98 17.67 -26.60
N ALA A 44 -7.29 16.93 -25.73
CA ALA A 44 -5.84 16.95 -25.64
C ALA A 44 -5.33 15.59 -25.15
N GLN A 45 -4.21 15.14 -25.70
CA GLN A 45 -3.54 13.92 -25.31
C GLN A 45 -2.04 14.14 -25.33
N ILE A 46 -1.36 13.70 -24.27
CA ILE A 46 0.10 13.66 -24.20
C ILE A 46 0.53 12.34 -23.58
N THR A 47 1.60 11.76 -24.09
CA THR A 47 2.20 10.56 -23.49
C THR A 47 3.11 10.97 -22.33
N TYR A 48 3.31 10.09 -21.35
CA TYR A 48 4.23 10.37 -20.24
C TYR A 48 5.65 10.67 -20.74
N GLN A 49 6.11 9.97 -21.78
CA GLN A 49 7.43 10.21 -22.37
C GLN A 49 7.56 11.65 -22.89
N SER A 50 6.54 12.15 -23.60
CA SER A 50 6.53 13.51 -24.12
C SER A 50 6.33 14.54 -23.01
N MET A 51 5.48 14.25 -22.04
CA MET A 51 5.22 15.13 -20.89
C MET A 51 6.49 15.39 -20.08
N PHE A 52 7.27 14.35 -19.76
CA PHE A 52 8.48 14.50 -18.96
C PHE A 52 9.59 15.28 -19.68
N LYS A 53 9.61 15.27 -21.02
CA LYS A 53 10.56 16.08 -21.81
C LYS A 53 10.29 17.58 -21.76
N LEU A 54 9.09 18.00 -21.37
CA LEU A 54 8.75 19.42 -21.24
C LEU A 54 9.39 20.06 -20.01
N TYR A 55 9.82 19.26 -19.02
CA TYR A 55 10.44 19.77 -17.81
C TYR A 55 11.87 20.24 -18.10
N PRO A 56 12.24 21.48 -17.70
CA PRO A 56 13.61 21.99 -17.89
C PRO A 56 14.69 21.16 -17.19
N LYS A 57 14.33 20.46 -16.11
CA LYS A 57 15.18 19.53 -15.37
C LYS A 57 14.36 18.30 -15.02
N LEU A 58 14.92 17.13 -15.31
CA LEU A 58 14.32 15.85 -15.01
C LEU A 58 15.29 15.01 -14.16
N SER A 59 14.81 14.54 -13.02
CA SER A 59 15.52 13.64 -12.12
C SER A 59 14.56 12.58 -11.59
N GLY A 60 15.09 11.45 -11.14
CA GLY A 60 14.30 10.35 -10.60
C GLY A 60 15.14 9.44 -9.71
N MET A 61 14.46 8.68 -8.83
CA MET A 61 15.08 7.73 -7.93
C MET A 61 14.32 6.40 -8.00
N THR A 62 15.05 5.29 -8.06
CA THR A 62 14.51 3.93 -8.00
C THR A 62 15.63 2.94 -7.69
N GLY A 63 15.28 1.82 -7.05
CA GLY A 63 16.23 0.75 -6.74
C GLY A 63 16.60 -0.15 -7.92
N THR A 64 15.86 -0.10 -9.03
CA THR A 64 15.98 -1.07 -10.13
C THR A 64 16.26 -0.44 -11.51
N ALA A 65 16.66 0.83 -11.58
CA ALA A 65 16.91 1.51 -12.86
C ALA A 65 18.12 0.99 -13.65
N LYS A 66 19.08 0.32 -13.00
CA LYS A 66 20.36 -0.02 -13.64
C LYS A 66 20.18 -0.95 -14.84
N THR A 67 19.18 -1.84 -14.82
CA THR A 67 18.87 -2.72 -15.95
C THR A 67 18.35 -1.98 -17.17
N GLU A 68 17.72 -0.82 -16.98
CA GLU A 68 17.06 -0.02 -18.02
C GLU A 68 17.82 1.27 -18.36
N GLU A 69 19.09 1.37 -17.96
CA GLU A 69 19.93 2.55 -18.17
C GLU A 69 19.95 3.00 -19.65
N LYS A 70 20.00 2.04 -20.58
CA LYS A 70 19.98 2.31 -22.02
C LYS A 70 18.67 2.96 -22.46
N GLU A 71 17.55 2.54 -21.90
CA GLU A 71 16.24 3.12 -22.20
C GLU A 71 16.13 4.55 -21.65
N PHE A 72 16.57 4.77 -20.40
CA PHE A 72 16.59 6.10 -19.79
C PHE A 72 17.48 7.09 -20.56
N LEU A 73 18.66 6.64 -20.99
CA LEU A 73 19.56 7.47 -21.79
C LEU A 73 18.96 7.77 -23.17
N LYS A 74 18.38 6.77 -23.85
CA LYS A 74 17.78 6.95 -25.18
C LYS A 74 16.52 7.82 -25.16
N MET A 75 15.64 7.61 -24.18
CA MET A 75 14.35 8.30 -24.14
C MET A 75 14.45 9.68 -23.49
N PHE A 76 15.18 9.81 -22.40
CA PHE A 76 15.20 11.00 -21.54
C PHE A 76 16.57 11.67 -21.43
N GLN A 77 17.62 11.12 -22.07
CA GLN A 77 19.00 11.60 -21.93
C GLN A 77 19.46 11.62 -20.46
N MET A 78 18.92 10.72 -19.65
CA MET A 78 19.23 10.62 -18.23
C MET A 78 20.24 9.50 -17.98
N LEU A 79 21.26 9.80 -17.17
CA LEU A 79 22.22 8.83 -16.69
C LEU A 79 21.67 8.12 -15.44
N VAL A 80 21.98 6.82 -15.31
CA VAL A 80 21.61 6.03 -14.14
C VAL A 80 22.87 5.75 -13.31
N ILE A 81 22.96 6.44 -12.17
CA ILE A 81 24.07 6.27 -11.24
C ILE A 81 23.63 5.34 -10.12
N GLU A 82 24.41 4.28 -9.89
CA GLU A 82 24.20 3.37 -8.77
C GLU A 82 24.82 3.99 -7.51
N VAL A 83 23.96 4.32 -6.54
CA VAL A 83 24.40 4.85 -5.24
C VAL A 83 24.66 3.66 -4.31
N PRO A 84 25.83 3.59 -3.64
CA PRO A 84 26.14 2.49 -2.74
C PRO A 84 25.15 2.47 -1.57
N THR A 85 24.84 1.26 -1.08
CA THR A 85 23.94 1.08 0.05
C THR A 85 24.60 1.53 1.36
N ASN A 86 23.82 2.10 2.28
CA ASN A 86 24.32 2.50 3.60
C ASN A 86 24.83 1.31 4.43
N MET A 87 24.29 0.11 4.19
CA MET A 87 24.72 -1.14 4.81
C MET A 87 24.91 -2.23 3.75
N ALA A 88 25.76 -3.21 4.04
CA ALA A 88 25.96 -4.37 3.17
C ALA A 88 24.68 -5.19 3.02
N ASN A 89 24.37 -5.60 1.80
CA ASN A 89 23.21 -6.46 1.53
C ASN A 89 23.51 -7.90 1.97
N ILE A 90 22.70 -8.43 2.90
CA ILE A 90 22.79 -9.79 3.43
C ILE A 90 21.62 -10.68 2.98
N ARG A 91 20.83 -10.25 1.99
CA ARG A 91 19.67 -10.99 1.49
C ARG A 91 20.13 -12.27 0.75
N HIS A 92 19.52 -13.39 1.09
CA HIS A 92 19.74 -14.66 0.40
C HIS A 92 18.64 -14.89 -0.64
N ASP A 93 18.99 -14.75 -1.91
CA ASP A 93 18.08 -15.03 -3.04
C ASP A 93 18.12 -16.54 -3.37
N LEU A 94 17.02 -17.23 -3.08
CA LEU A 94 16.88 -18.67 -3.34
C LEU A 94 16.58 -18.93 -4.83
N PRO A 95 16.98 -20.10 -5.37
CA PRO A 95 16.71 -20.45 -6.76
C PRO A 95 15.20 -20.61 -7.02
N ILE A 96 14.81 -20.36 -8.27
CA ILE A 96 13.44 -20.51 -8.73
C ILE A 96 13.04 -21.99 -8.68
N GLN A 97 11.88 -22.27 -8.10
CA GLN A 97 11.28 -23.60 -8.07
C GLN A 97 10.17 -23.69 -9.11
N ALA A 98 10.25 -24.68 -9.99
CA ALA A 98 9.24 -24.95 -11.02
C ALA A 98 8.39 -26.16 -10.62
N PHE A 99 7.07 -26.05 -10.81
CA PHE A 99 6.11 -27.10 -10.49
C PHE A 99 5.37 -27.51 -11.75
N ALA A 100 5.14 -28.81 -11.93
CA ALA A 100 4.43 -29.35 -13.09
C ALA A 100 2.99 -28.80 -13.19
N ASN A 101 2.31 -28.72 -12.04
CA ASN A 101 0.90 -28.33 -11.96
C ASN A 101 0.72 -27.14 -11.02
N ALA A 102 -0.25 -26.27 -11.34
CA ALA A 102 -0.62 -25.14 -10.49
C ALA A 102 -1.05 -25.57 -9.08
N ARG A 103 -1.78 -26.69 -8.96
CA ARG A 103 -2.18 -27.24 -7.66
C ARG A 103 -0.98 -27.58 -6.77
N GLY A 104 0.03 -28.27 -7.32
CA GLY A 104 1.24 -28.63 -6.58
C GLY A 104 2.04 -27.39 -6.14
N LYS A 105 2.09 -26.35 -6.99
CA LYS A 105 2.67 -25.06 -6.62
C LYS A 105 1.98 -24.46 -5.38
N TRP A 106 0.65 -24.40 -5.39
CA TRP A 106 -0.10 -23.78 -4.29
C TRP A 106 -0.05 -24.58 -2.99
N GLU A 107 -0.07 -25.91 -3.08
CA GLU A 107 0.13 -26.79 -1.92
C GLU A 107 1.53 -26.60 -1.31
N TYR A 108 2.57 -26.47 -2.14
CA TYR A 108 3.92 -26.16 -1.68
C TYR A 108 4.00 -24.79 -1.01
N VAL A 109 3.48 -23.74 -1.64
CA VAL A 109 3.46 -22.38 -1.07
C VAL A 109 2.75 -22.36 0.29
N ARG A 110 1.61 -23.04 0.41
CA ARG A 110 0.89 -23.17 1.69
C ARG A 110 1.76 -23.87 2.74
N ALA A 111 2.41 -24.99 2.39
CA ALA A 111 3.28 -25.73 3.31
C ALA A 111 4.51 -24.90 3.75
N GLU A 112 5.08 -24.12 2.84
CA GLU A 112 6.20 -23.23 3.13
C GLU A 112 5.80 -22.10 4.09
N VAL A 113 4.66 -21.44 3.83
CA VAL A 113 4.08 -20.44 4.73
C VAL A 113 3.80 -21.05 6.10
N GLU A 114 3.23 -22.26 6.16
CA GLU A 114 2.94 -22.96 7.41
C GLU A 114 4.22 -23.26 8.20
N SER A 115 5.29 -23.71 7.53
CA SER A 115 6.59 -23.98 8.15
C SER A 115 7.19 -22.70 8.75
N MET A 116 7.22 -21.62 7.99
CA MET A 116 7.75 -20.33 8.46
C MET A 116 6.91 -19.72 9.58
N PHE A 117 5.59 -19.84 9.50
CA PHE A 117 4.67 -19.39 10.54
C PHE A 117 4.90 -20.15 11.86
N ARG A 118 5.09 -21.47 11.81
CA ARG A 118 5.42 -22.28 13.01
C ARG A 118 6.76 -21.89 13.65
N VAL A 119 7.70 -21.39 12.85
CA VAL A 119 9.00 -20.88 13.33
C VAL A 119 8.88 -19.45 13.88
N GLY A 120 7.79 -18.73 13.57
CA GLY A 120 7.60 -17.31 13.93
C GLY A 120 8.23 -16.33 12.92
N ARG A 121 8.66 -16.81 11.75
CA ARG A 121 9.29 -15.96 10.72
C ARG A 121 8.22 -15.24 9.89
N PRO A 122 8.32 -13.91 9.68
CA PRO A 122 7.36 -13.19 8.86
C PRO A 122 7.49 -13.56 7.39
N VAL A 123 6.34 -13.72 6.71
CA VAL A 123 6.26 -14.11 5.30
C VAL A 123 5.45 -13.11 4.50
N LEU A 124 6.00 -12.69 3.36
CA LEU A 124 5.31 -11.89 2.35
C LEU A 124 5.12 -12.74 1.08
N VAL A 125 3.88 -12.88 0.64
CA VAL A 125 3.56 -13.62 -0.59
C VAL A 125 3.07 -12.67 -1.68
N GLY A 126 3.80 -12.64 -2.80
CA GLY A 126 3.46 -11.85 -3.98
C GLY A 126 2.67 -12.65 -5.01
N THR A 127 1.50 -12.16 -5.39
CA THR A 127 0.62 -12.75 -6.43
C THR A 127 0.36 -11.78 -7.57
N THR A 128 0.17 -12.30 -8.78
CA THR A 128 -0.07 -11.48 -9.98
C THR A 128 -1.52 -11.05 -10.18
N SER A 129 -2.49 -11.73 -9.56
CA SER A 129 -3.91 -11.42 -9.69
C SER A 129 -4.63 -11.53 -8.34
N VAL A 130 -5.73 -10.79 -8.20
CA VAL A 130 -6.61 -10.80 -7.02
C VAL A 130 -7.20 -12.20 -6.79
N GLU A 131 -7.60 -12.88 -7.87
CA GLU A 131 -8.13 -14.25 -7.83
C GLU A 131 -7.14 -15.23 -7.20
N ASN A 132 -5.85 -15.11 -7.55
CA ASN A 132 -4.80 -15.93 -6.96
C ASN A 132 -4.57 -15.60 -5.48
N SER A 133 -4.69 -14.32 -5.09
CA SER A 133 -4.61 -13.91 -3.68
C SER A 133 -5.76 -14.49 -2.87
N GLU A 134 -6.98 -14.45 -3.40
CA GLU A 134 -8.18 -15.00 -2.76
C GLU A 134 -8.11 -16.53 -2.65
N TYR A 135 -7.62 -17.20 -3.70
CA TYR A 135 -7.41 -18.65 -3.69
C TYR A 135 -6.41 -19.06 -2.60
N LEU A 136 -5.26 -18.38 -2.52
CA LEU A 136 -4.27 -18.64 -1.46
C LEU A 136 -4.85 -18.34 -0.07
N SER A 137 -5.62 -17.25 0.06
CA SER A 137 -6.32 -16.89 1.30
C SER A 137 -7.24 -18.01 1.77
N ALA A 138 -8.01 -18.62 0.86
CA ALA A 138 -8.86 -19.75 1.19
C ALA A 138 -8.05 -20.96 1.69
N LEU A 139 -6.92 -21.27 1.05
CA LEU A 139 -6.02 -22.36 1.47
C LEU A 139 -5.41 -22.14 2.85
N LEU A 140 -4.97 -20.92 3.14
CA LEU A 140 -4.41 -20.56 4.45
C LEU A 140 -5.48 -20.57 5.55
N ARG A 141 -6.70 -20.12 5.22
CA ARG A 141 -7.85 -20.15 6.15
C ARG A 141 -8.23 -21.59 6.50
N ALA A 142 -8.24 -22.49 5.52
CA ALA A 142 -8.45 -23.92 5.75
C ALA A 142 -7.38 -24.54 6.66
N SER A 143 -6.16 -23.99 6.62
CA SER A 143 -5.01 -24.41 7.44
C SER A 143 -4.95 -23.70 8.80
N LYS A 144 -5.94 -22.85 9.12
CA LYS A 144 -6.00 -22.03 10.35
C LYS A 144 -4.80 -21.10 10.54
N ILE A 145 -4.22 -20.65 9.43
CA ILE A 145 -3.10 -19.70 9.42
C ILE A 145 -3.72 -18.29 9.31
N PRO A 146 -3.59 -17.43 10.34
CA PRO A 146 -4.28 -16.15 10.39
C PRO A 146 -3.66 -15.21 9.34
N HIS A 147 -4.41 -14.61 8.42
CA HIS A 147 -3.77 -13.82 7.35
C HIS A 147 -4.55 -12.66 6.77
N ASN A 148 -3.81 -11.71 6.20
CA ASN A 148 -4.37 -10.54 5.51
C ASN A 148 -4.01 -10.49 4.04
N VAL A 149 -4.98 -10.05 3.25
CA VAL A 149 -4.86 -9.85 1.80
C VAL A 149 -4.86 -8.35 1.52
N LEU A 150 -3.80 -7.88 0.88
CA LEU A 150 -3.64 -6.48 0.47
C LEU A 150 -4.00 -6.35 -1.02
N ASN A 151 -5.19 -5.87 -1.30
CA ASN A 151 -5.66 -5.63 -2.67
C ASN A 151 -5.50 -4.15 -3.04
N ALA A 152 -4.94 -3.87 -4.21
CA ALA A 152 -4.67 -2.52 -4.73
C ALA A 152 -5.95 -1.76 -5.20
N ARG A 153 -7.03 -1.74 -4.40
CA ARG A 153 -8.19 -0.87 -4.63
C ARG A 153 -7.92 0.53 -4.05
N PRO A 154 -8.48 1.62 -4.65
CA PRO A 154 -7.96 2.96 -4.41
C PRO A 154 -8.23 3.55 -3.02
N LYS A 155 -7.19 4.24 -2.52
CA LYS A 155 -7.11 5.39 -1.58
C LYS A 155 -7.55 5.31 -0.11
N VAL A 156 -8.38 4.39 0.37
CA VAL A 156 -8.81 4.43 1.80
C VAL A 156 -7.97 3.52 2.71
N ALA A 157 -7.32 2.48 2.18
CA ALA A 157 -6.57 1.55 3.02
C ALA A 157 -5.15 2.03 3.36
N ILE A 158 -4.50 2.82 2.48
CA ILE A 158 -3.05 3.09 2.58
C ILE A 158 -2.71 4.10 3.69
N LEU A 159 -3.65 4.97 4.08
CA LEU A 159 -3.43 6.00 5.12
C LEU A 159 -3.59 5.51 6.56
N SER A 160 -3.95 4.24 6.78
CA SER A 160 -4.09 3.64 8.12
C SER A 160 -2.89 2.81 8.58
N PHE A 161 -1.83 2.70 7.77
CA PHE A 161 -0.72 1.79 8.06
C PHE A 161 0.62 2.51 7.98
N GLY A 162 1.04 3.04 9.14
CA GLY A 162 2.44 3.37 9.42
C GLY A 162 3.28 2.10 9.65
N PRO A 163 4.62 2.22 9.71
CA PRO A 163 5.53 1.09 9.66
C PRO A 163 5.71 0.51 11.07
N ASN A 164 5.10 -0.64 11.41
CA ASN A 164 5.46 -1.40 12.60
C ASN A 164 5.14 -2.89 12.42
N VAL A 165 6.19 -3.71 12.50
CA VAL A 165 6.19 -5.17 12.32
C VAL A 165 6.25 -5.79 13.71
N ASN A 166 5.26 -6.62 14.06
CA ASN A 166 5.20 -7.39 15.30
C ASN A 166 5.09 -8.89 14.99
N VAL A 167 5.74 -9.72 15.81
CA VAL A 167 6.07 -11.13 15.56
C VAL A 167 4.93 -12.02 16.09
N ASN A 168 4.34 -12.82 15.19
CA ASN A 168 3.39 -13.94 15.40
C ASN A 168 1.93 -13.75 14.96
N ASP A 169 1.53 -12.60 14.42
CA ASP A 169 0.25 -12.50 13.72
C ASP A 169 0.46 -12.43 12.22
N ILE A 170 -0.33 -13.18 11.47
CA ILE A 170 -0.78 -12.68 10.18
C ILE A 170 -2.23 -12.17 10.37
N TRP A 171 -2.44 -10.94 9.91
CA TRP A 171 -2.67 -9.83 10.84
C TRP A 171 -4.05 -9.76 11.53
N PHE A 172 -4.07 -9.44 12.84
CA PHE A 172 -5.24 -8.88 13.52
C PHE A 172 -4.89 -7.60 14.28
N TRP A 173 -5.58 -6.52 13.93
CA TRP A 173 -5.73 -5.34 14.77
C TRP A 173 -6.74 -5.67 15.87
N VAL A 174 -6.30 -5.79 17.13
CA VAL A 174 -7.22 -5.55 18.25
C VAL A 174 -7.37 -4.03 18.37
N ASN A 175 -8.41 -3.51 17.74
CA ASN A 175 -8.95 -2.20 18.10
C ASN A 175 -9.35 -2.25 19.58
N ASN A 176 -8.49 -1.76 20.47
CA ASN A 176 -8.92 -1.36 21.80
C ASN A 176 -8.33 0.01 22.16
N ALA A 177 -8.74 1.02 21.40
CA ALA A 177 -8.70 2.41 21.83
C ALA A 177 -9.76 3.23 21.06
N ALA A 178 -11.02 2.83 21.17
CA ALA A 178 -12.15 3.73 20.89
C ALA A 178 -13.35 3.34 21.76
N LYS A 179 -13.17 3.38 23.08
CA LYS A 179 -14.30 3.32 24.01
C LYS A 179 -14.09 4.10 25.30
N TYR A 180 -13.53 5.30 25.21
CA TYR A 180 -13.74 6.36 26.21
C TYR A 180 -13.74 7.73 25.55
N VAL A 181 -14.75 8.00 24.71
CA VAL A 181 -15.33 9.35 24.70
C VAL A 181 -16.58 9.23 25.55
N GLY A 182 -16.40 9.37 26.87
CA GLY A 182 -17.53 9.66 27.73
C GLY A 182 -18.13 10.97 27.23
N LYS A 183 -19.44 10.99 26.95
CA LYS A 183 -20.18 12.25 26.86
C LYS A 183 -19.94 13.00 28.16
N SER A 184 -19.05 13.98 28.17
CA SER A 184 -19.17 15.05 29.14
C SER A 184 -20.30 15.93 28.61
N GLU A 185 -21.36 16.08 29.39
CA GLU A 185 -22.61 16.70 28.94
C GLU A 185 -22.50 18.21 28.64
N ASN A 186 -21.30 18.80 28.54
CA ASN A 186 -21.15 20.24 28.28
C ASN A 186 -19.98 20.69 27.38
N LYS A 187 -19.21 19.81 26.72
CA LYS A 187 -18.22 20.24 25.70
C LYS A 187 -18.18 19.27 24.50
N SER A 188 -18.81 19.65 23.40
CA SER A 188 -18.69 18.95 22.11
C SER A 188 -17.31 19.21 21.51
N TRP A 189 -16.47 18.18 21.40
CA TRP A 189 -15.21 18.24 20.69
C TRP A 189 -15.41 17.91 19.20
N THR A 190 -14.98 18.79 18.30
CA THR A 190 -14.89 18.48 16.87
C THR A 190 -13.62 17.71 16.56
N TYR A 191 -13.67 16.79 15.58
CA TYR A 191 -12.53 15.98 15.14
C TYR A 191 -11.32 16.84 14.76
N GLU A 192 -11.54 17.96 14.07
CA GLU A 192 -10.49 18.90 13.66
C GLU A 192 -9.75 19.51 14.86
N LYS A 193 -10.49 19.86 15.92
CA LYS A 193 -9.91 20.42 17.14
C LYS A 193 -9.07 19.40 17.88
N ALA A 194 -9.54 18.15 17.99
CA ALA A 194 -8.77 17.06 18.58
C ALA A 194 -7.49 16.77 17.79
N LYS A 195 -7.57 16.74 16.45
CA LYS A 195 -6.42 16.53 15.57
C LYS A 195 -5.38 17.63 15.72
N SER A 196 -5.81 18.90 15.74
CA SER A 196 -4.91 20.04 15.92
C SER A 196 -4.13 19.96 17.24
N ILE A 197 -4.82 19.65 18.34
CA ILE A 197 -4.20 19.57 19.67
C ILE A 197 -3.21 18.40 19.76
N ILE A 198 -3.55 17.25 19.17
CA ILE A 198 -2.63 16.10 19.13
C ILE A 198 -1.39 16.44 18.29
N SER A 199 -1.56 17.08 17.13
CA SER A 199 -0.44 17.49 16.28
C SER A 199 0.49 18.49 16.98
N GLU A 200 -0.06 19.52 17.62
CA GLU A 200 0.69 20.50 18.40
C GLU A 200 1.44 19.83 19.57
N SER A 201 0.80 18.88 20.25
CA SER A 201 1.42 18.11 21.33
C SER A 201 2.59 17.24 20.85
N ILE A 202 2.49 16.67 19.65
CA ILE A 202 3.59 15.91 19.04
C ILE A 202 4.74 16.85 18.66
N GLU A 203 4.47 18.03 18.11
CA GLU A 203 5.50 19.03 17.79
C GLU A 203 6.23 19.54 19.05
N MET A 204 5.51 19.78 20.15
CA MET A 204 6.10 20.11 21.45
C MET A 204 7.01 18.98 21.95
N SER A 205 6.59 17.72 21.80
CA SER A 205 7.38 16.56 22.24
C SER A 205 8.69 16.37 21.47
N GLN A 206 8.78 16.87 20.23
CA GLN A 206 9.98 16.78 19.40
C GLN A 206 10.98 17.92 19.66
N SER A 207 10.50 19.04 20.19
CA SER A 207 11.31 20.25 20.41
C SER A 207 11.79 20.40 21.85
N MET A 208 11.10 19.81 22.83
CA MET A 208 11.35 19.99 24.26
C MET A 208 11.73 18.67 24.96
N GLY A 209 12.60 18.76 25.96
CA GLY A 209 12.99 17.61 26.80
C GLY A 209 11.90 17.21 27.81
N LEU A 210 11.96 15.98 28.31
CA LEU A 210 10.99 15.42 29.26
C LEU A 210 10.88 16.25 30.56
N ASP A 211 12.02 16.77 31.05
CA ASP A 211 12.10 17.61 32.25
C ASP A 211 11.46 18.99 32.05
N GLU A 212 11.49 19.51 30.82
CA GLU A 212 10.94 20.83 30.48
C GLU A 212 9.42 20.77 30.32
N LEU A 213 8.92 19.66 29.73
CA LEU A 213 7.49 19.38 29.65
C LEU A 213 6.86 19.17 31.04
N GLN A 214 7.59 18.54 31.96
CA GLN A 214 7.13 18.39 33.35
C GLN A 214 6.98 19.75 34.05
N ARG A 215 7.94 20.68 33.85
CA ARG A 215 7.83 22.05 34.37
C ARG A 215 6.62 22.79 33.81
N LEU A 216 6.33 22.64 32.52
CA LEU A 216 5.14 23.25 31.91
C LEU A 216 3.83 22.67 32.45
N VAL A 217 3.81 21.40 32.83
CA VAL A 217 2.65 20.80 33.52
C VAL A 217 2.46 21.41 34.91
N GLU A 218 3.55 21.68 35.62
CA GLU A 218 3.53 22.24 36.98
C GLU A 218 3.26 23.76 37.00
N GLU A 219 3.67 24.50 35.97
CA GLU A 219 3.51 25.96 35.87
C GLU A 219 2.11 26.40 35.39
N GLN A 220 1.39 25.55 34.64
CA GLN A 220 0.07 25.92 34.12
C GLN A 220 -1.00 25.82 35.21
N SER A 221 -1.69 26.95 35.48
CA SER A 221 -2.77 27.08 36.47
C SER A 221 -4.03 26.25 36.15
N GLU A 222 -4.11 25.62 34.98
CA GLU A 222 -5.22 24.73 34.62
C GLU A 222 -5.06 23.37 35.33
N MET A 223 -6.15 22.85 35.89
CA MET A 223 -6.15 21.56 36.63
C MET A 223 -5.69 20.36 35.77
N TYR A 224 -5.61 20.50 34.44
CA TYR A 224 -5.00 19.49 33.56
C TYR A 224 -4.59 20.11 32.20
N PRO A 225 -3.31 20.48 31.99
CA PRO A 225 -2.85 21.04 30.74
C PRO A 225 -2.75 19.94 29.66
N LEU A 226 -3.80 19.83 28.84
CA LEU A 226 -3.97 18.74 27.86
C LEU A 226 -2.78 18.57 26.92
N GLY A 227 -2.17 19.66 26.43
CA GLY A 227 -1.06 19.60 25.47
C GLY A 227 0.21 18.94 26.04
N PRO A 228 0.83 19.51 27.10
CA PRO A 228 1.99 18.93 27.75
C PRO A 228 1.75 17.49 28.27
N CYS A 229 0.56 17.19 28.81
CA CYS A 229 0.22 15.83 29.24
C CYS A 229 0.19 14.83 28.08
N ILE A 230 -0.38 15.21 26.93
CA ILE A 230 -0.38 14.37 25.71
C ILE A 230 1.04 14.19 25.20
N ALA A 231 1.88 15.23 25.21
CA ALA A 231 3.28 15.16 24.80
C ALA A 231 4.09 14.17 25.67
N ILE A 232 3.92 14.21 27.00
CA ILE A 232 4.58 13.28 27.93
C ILE A 232 4.11 11.84 27.70
N ALA A 233 2.80 11.64 27.54
CA ALA A 233 2.23 10.32 27.25
C ALA A 233 2.75 9.77 25.91
N TYR A 234 2.82 10.62 24.88
CA TYR A 234 3.39 10.26 23.58
C TYR A 234 4.85 9.82 23.70
N LEU A 235 5.70 10.57 24.41
CA LEU A 235 7.12 10.20 24.59
C LEU A 235 7.28 8.89 25.36
N SER A 236 6.45 8.67 26.37
CA SER A 236 6.47 7.43 27.16
C SER A 236 6.09 6.23 26.29
N VAL A 237 4.99 6.34 25.53
CA VAL A 237 4.56 5.30 24.59
C VAL A 237 5.60 5.08 23.48
N LEU A 238 6.19 6.16 22.94
CA LEU A 238 7.23 6.06 21.92
C LEU A 238 8.42 5.26 22.43
N LYS A 239 8.90 5.55 23.64
CA LYS A 239 10.03 4.84 24.25
C LYS A 239 9.72 3.36 24.48
N ASP A 240 8.53 3.04 24.98
CA ASP A 240 8.09 1.65 25.16
C ASP A 240 7.99 0.92 23.82
N CYS A 241 7.44 1.58 22.78
CA CYS A 241 7.36 1.03 21.43
C CYS A 241 8.75 0.83 20.81
N GLU A 242 9.69 1.74 21.00
CA GLU A 242 11.07 1.61 20.50
C GLU A 242 11.76 0.37 21.08
N ILE A 243 11.64 0.17 22.39
CA ILE A 243 12.21 -1.01 23.07
C ILE A 243 11.55 -2.29 22.54
N HIS A 244 10.22 -2.30 22.41
CA HIS A 244 9.49 -3.45 21.90
C HIS A 244 9.89 -3.80 20.46
N CYS A 245 9.87 -2.81 19.56
CA CYS A 245 10.23 -2.99 18.15
C CYS A 245 11.69 -3.39 17.99
N PHE A 246 12.57 -2.90 18.87
CA PHE A 246 13.98 -3.29 18.87
C PHE A 246 14.15 -4.78 19.21
N HIS A 247 13.49 -5.27 20.27
CA HIS A 247 13.54 -6.69 20.65
C HIS A 247 12.94 -7.59 19.58
N GLU A 248 11.80 -7.22 19.02
CA GLU A 248 11.16 -7.95 17.92
C GLU A 248 12.01 -7.96 16.66
N GLY A 249 12.62 -6.82 16.33
CA GLY A 249 13.54 -6.71 15.21
C GLY A 249 14.75 -7.64 15.37
N LEU A 250 15.25 -7.81 16.59
CA LEU A 250 16.33 -8.76 16.87
C LEU A 250 15.86 -10.22 16.74
N GLU A 251 14.66 -10.54 17.23
CA GLU A 251 14.09 -11.88 17.11
C GLU A 251 13.85 -12.27 15.64
N VAL A 252 13.24 -11.38 14.85
CA VAL A 252 13.03 -11.61 13.41
C VAL A 252 14.36 -11.79 12.68
N LYS A 253 15.39 -10.99 13.00
CA LYS A 253 16.73 -11.15 12.43
C LYS A 253 17.33 -12.51 12.80
N ARG A 254 17.15 -12.96 14.04
CA ARG A 254 17.60 -14.29 14.51
C ARG A 254 16.90 -15.43 13.76
N LEU A 255 15.62 -15.26 13.41
CA LEU A 255 14.83 -16.21 12.63
C LEU A 255 15.11 -16.16 11.11
N GLY A 256 16.03 -15.31 10.65
CA GLY A 256 16.44 -15.21 9.24
C GLY A 256 15.77 -14.07 8.46
N GLY A 257 15.12 -13.12 9.15
CA GLY A 257 14.52 -11.94 8.53
C GLY A 257 13.21 -12.22 7.79
N LEU A 258 12.82 -11.30 6.91
CA LEU A 258 11.61 -11.44 6.09
C LEU A 258 11.79 -12.53 5.03
N HIS A 259 10.82 -13.45 4.95
CA HIS A 259 10.74 -14.43 3.87
C HIS A 259 9.80 -13.94 2.77
N VAL A 260 10.29 -13.86 1.53
CA VAL A 260 9.49 -13.36 0.38
C VAL A 260 9.25 -14.49 -0.61
N ILE A 261 7.99 -14.78 -0.90
CA ILE A 261 7.58 -15.81 -1.85
C ILE A 261 6.91 -15.15 -3.05
N GLY A 262 7.57 -15.21 -4.21
CA GLY A 262 6.97 -14.85 -5.50
C GLY A 262 6.22 -16.05 -6.09
N THR A 263 4.90 -15.94 -6.29
CA THR A 263 4.09 -17.08 -6.78
C THR A 263 4.12 -17.26 -8.31
N SER A 264 4.57 -16.23 -9.02
CA SER A 264 4.73 -16.20 -10.47
C SER A 264 5.83 -15.19 -10.82
N LEU A 265 6.50 -15.39 -11.96
CA LEU A 265 7.39 -14.37 -12.50
C LEU A 265 6.56 -13.23 -13.09
N HIS A 266 6.94 -12.00 -12.78
CA HIS A 266 6.38 -10.82 -13.44
C HIS A 266 6.93 -10.71 -14.87
N GLU A 267 6.19 -9.99 -15.73
CA GLU A 267 6.59 -9.76 -17.13
C GLU A 267 7.96 -9.07 -17.26
N SER A 268 8.35 -8.33 -16.21
CA SER A 268 9.67 -7.74 -16.06
C SER A 268 10.40 -8.36 -14.86
N ARG A 269 11.73 -8.41 -14.95
CA ARG A 269 12.62 -8.78 -13.82
C ARG A 269 12.84 -7.64 -12.83
N ARG A 270 12.19 -6.48 -13.05
CA ARG A 270 12.24 -5.30 -12.18
C ARG A 270 11.35 -5.45 -10.95
#